data_AF-A0A350CSH2-F1
#
_entry.id   AF-A0A350CSH2-F1
#
_cell.length_a   1.000
_cell.length_b   1.000
_cell.length_c   1.000
_cell.angle_alpha   90.00
_cell.angle_beta   90.00
_cell.angle_gamma   90.00
#
_symmetry.space_group_name_H-M   'P 1'
#
loop_
_entity.id
_entity.type
_entity.pdbx_description
1 polymer ?
#
loop_
_entity_poly.entity_id
_entity_poly.type
_entity_poly.pdbx_seq_one_letter_code
_entity_poly.pdbx_strand_id
1 'polypeptide(L)'
;MSGFLGACSTPGTRSAATPDGSIIGSSDTPPAAPREFRAAWVSTVANIDWPSKQNLSAAQQQAEAIAILDRAKAMNMNAIIL
;
A
#
# COMPACT_ATOMS: atom_id res chain seq x y z
N MET A 1 10.73 -38.60 -3.77
CA MET A 1 10.40 -38.24 -5.16
C MET A 1 8.89 -38.36 -5.37
N SER A 2 8.30 -37.38 -6.04
CA SER A 2 6.91 -37.33 -6.55
C SER A 2 5.81 -36.91 -5.57
N GLY A 3 5.70 -35.58 -5.40
CA GLY A 3 4.44 -34.93 -5.03
C GLY A 3 3.63 -34.63 -6.30
N PHE A 4 2.41 -35.15 -6.37
CA PHE A 4 1.44 -34.93 -7.44
C PHE A 4 0.96 -33.47 -7.43
N LEU A 5 1.14 -32.75 -8.55
CA LEU A 5 0.47 -31.47 -8.80
C LEU A 5 -0.98 -31.75 -9.21
N GLY A 6 -1.93 -31.57 -8.28
CA GLY A 6 -3.35 -31.61 -8.57
C GLY A 6 -3.78 -30.31 -9.25
N ALA A 7 -4.18 -30.40 -10.52
CA ALA A 7 -4.78 -29.30 -11.26
C ALA A 7 -6.18 -28.99 -10.71
N CYS A 8 -6.45 -27.74 -10.33
CA CYS A 8 -7.81 -27.28 -10.11
C CYS A 8 -8.54 -27.20 -11.46
N SER A 9 -9.28 -28.24 -11.81
CA SER A 9 -10.27 -28.20 -12.88
C SER A 9 -11.48 -27.41 -12.41
N THR A 10 -11.67 -26.18 -12.87
CA THR A 10 -12.87 -25.38 -12.58
C THR A 10 -14.08 -26.00 -13.29
N PRO A 11 -15.22 -26.26 -12.60
CA PRO A 11 -16.45 -26.65 -13.28
C PRO A 11 -16.98 -25.46 -14.08
N GLY A 12 -17.29 -25.67 -15.35
CA GLY A 12 -17.96 -24.67 -16.19
C GLY A 12 -19.36 -24.37 -15.66
N THR A 13 -19.58 -23.13 -15.22
CA THR A 13 -20.89 -22.63 -14.81
C THR A 13 -21.71 -22.29 -16.06
N ARG A 14 -22.85 -22.98 -16.22
CA ARG A 14 -23.85 -22.72 -17.26
C ARG A 14 -24.43 -21.31 -17.11
N SER A 15 -24.49 -20.61 -18.24
CA SER A 15 -25.16 -19.33 -18.42
C SER A 15 -26.67 -19.46 -18.18
N ALA A 16 -27.22 -18.62 -17.30
CA ALA A 16 -28.65 -18.41 -17.12
C ALA A 16 -28.99 -16.97 -17.49
N ALA A 17 -30.04 -16.81 -18.30
CA ALA A 17 -30.46 -15.58 -18.95
C ALA A 17 -30.95 -14.49 -17.97
N THR A 18 -30.83 -13.26 -18.47
CA THR A 18 -31.18 -11.95 -17.91
C THR A 18 -32.65 -11.81 -17.48
N PRO A 19 -32.93 -10.90 -16.53
CA PRO A 19 -33.94 -9.89 -16.80
C PRO A 19 -33.33 -8.49 -16.80
N ASP A 20 -33.89 -7.70 -17.70
CA ASP A 20 -33.62 -6.32 -18.06
C ASP A 20 -33.41 -5.39 -16.86
N GLY A 21 -32.17 -4.97 -16.69
CA GLY A 21 -31.73 -4.02 -15.67
C GLY A 21 -30.46 -3.37 -16.17
N SER A 22 -30.62 -2.29 -16.93
CA SER A 22 -29.54 -1.48 -17.49
C SER A 22 -28.63 -0.93 -16.38
N ILE A 23 -27.67 -1.74 -15.91
CA ILE A 23 -26.49 -1.27 -15.18
C ILE A 23 -25.57 -0.68 -16.24
N ILE A 24 -25.85 0.56 -16.65
CA ILE A 24 -24.98 1.33 -17.54
C ILE A 24 -23.59 1.26 -16.92
N GLY A 25 -22.66 0.65 -17.64
CA GLY A 25 -21.29 0.45 -17.21
C GLY A 25 -20.73 1.77 -16.72
N SER A 26 -20.51 1.86 -15.42
CA SER A 26 -19.55 2.81 -14.88
C SER A 26 -18.22 2.32 -15.44
N SER A 27 -17.72 3.00 -16.47
CA SER A 27 -16.36 2.84 -16.95
C SER A 27 -15.44 2.67 -15.73
N ASP A 28 -14.86 1.48 -15.59
CA ASP A 28 -13.99 1.04 -14.48
C ASP A 28 -12.64 1.79 -14.47
N THR A 29 -12.61 2.99 -15.04
CA THR A 29 -11.44 3.83 -15.14
C THR A 29 -11.48 4.83 -13.99
N PRO A 30 -10.56 4.72 -13.01
CA PRO A 30 -10.48 5.68 -11.94
C PRO A 30 -10.25 7.09 -12.50
N PRO A 31 -10.79 8.12 -11.83
CA PRO A 31 -10.61 9.50 -12.26
C PRO A 31 -9.12 9.85 -12.32
N ALA A 32 -8.76 10.78 -13.22
CA ALA A 32 -7.38 11.19 -13.39
C ALA A 32 -6.78 11.69 -12.06
N ALA A 33 -5.64 11.12 -11.65
CA ALA A 33 -4.89 11.59 -10.50
C ALA A 33 -3.98 12.75 -10.96
N PRO A 34 -4.24 14.00 -10.56
CA PRO A 34 -3.47 15.16 -11.03
C PRO A 34 -2.00 15.11 -10.57
N ARG A 35 -1.67 14.30 -9.56
CA ARG A 35 -0.32 13.94 -9.15
C ARG A 35 -0.29 12.53 -8.56
N GLU A 36 0.81 11.82 -8.76
CA GLU A 36 1.06 10.54 -8.07
C GLU A 36 1.29 10.76 -6.56
N PHE A 37 0.81 9.83 -5.74
CA PHE A 37 1.09 9.80 -4.30
C PHE A 37 2.21 8.79 -4.03
N ARG A 38 3.34 9.26 -3.51
CA ARG A 38 4.52 8.45 -3.19
C ARG A 38 4.88 8.69 -1.75
N ALA A 39 4.48 7.78 -0.88
CA ALA A 39 4.61 7.93 0.55
C ALA A 39 5.37 6.78 1.19
N ALA A 40 5.99 7.07 2.33
CA ALA A 40 6.47 6.06 3.25
C ALA A 40 5.67 6.14 4.56
N TRP A 41 5.39 4.98 5.14
CA TRP A 41 4.82 4.86 6.48
C TRP A 41 5.95 4.82 7.50
N VAL A 42 5.85 5.58 8.58
CA VAL A 42 6.81 5.62 9.68
C VAL A 42 6.06 5.27 10.96
N SER A 43 6.23 4.04 11.43
CA SER A 43 5.50 3.49 12.56
C SER A 43 6.17 3.85 13.88
N THR A 44 5.40 4.50 14.76
CA THR A 44 5.82 4.81 16.13
C THR A 44 5.57 3.68 17.12
N VAL A 45 4.67 2.74 16.78
CA VAL A 45 4.36 1.58 17.61
C VAL A 45 5.61 0.71 17.78
N ALA A 46 5.90 0.35 19.03
CA ALA A 46 7.03 -0.49 19.39
C ALA A 46 8.40 -0.02 18.85
N ASN A 47 8.55 1.27 18.50
CA ASN A 47 9.80 1.83 17.97
C ASN A 47 10.29 1.13 16.68
N ILE A 48 9.37 0.61 15.85
CA ILE A 48 9.73 -0.14 14.64
C ILE A 48 10.52 0.72 13.66
N ASP A 49 10.02 1.93 13.36
CA ASP A 49 10.67 2.83 12.42
C ASP A 49 11.31 4.02 13.14
N TRP A 50 10.58 4.65 14.07
CA TRP A 50 11.02 5.83 14.80
C TRP A 50 10.27 6.00 16.13
N PRO A 51 10.90 6.51 17.21
CA PRO A 51 12.35 6.71 17.36
C PRO A 51 13.08 5.37 17.49
N SER A 52 14.38 5.36 17.21
CA SER A 52 15.20 4.14 17.19
C SER A 52 15.28 3.41 18.53
N LYS A 53 15.08 4.14 19.63
CA LYS A 53 15.03 3.59 20.98
C LYS A 53 14.23 4.49 21.92
N GLN A 54 13.82 3.91 23.03
CA GLN A 54 13.17 4.62 24.11
C GLN A 54 14.14 5.59 24.82
N ASN A 55 13.59 6.61 25.47
CA ASN A 55 14.33 7.58 26.29
C ASN A 55 15.37 8.44 25.54
N LEU A 56 15.24 8.60 24.23
CA LEU A 56 15.98 9.63 23.49
C LEU A 56 15.55 11.03 23.91
N SER A 57 16.52 11.95 23.96
CA SER A 57 16.20 13.39 24.08
C SER A 57 15.40 13.86 22.87
N ALA A 58 14.60 14.92 23.04
CA ALA A 58 13.84 15.52 21.94
C ALA A 58 14.73 15.90 20.73
N ALA A 59 15.94 16.40 21.01
CA ALA A 59 16.91 16.73 19.96
C ALA A 59 17.38 15.51 19.16
N GLN A 60 17.61 14.38 19.83
CA GLN A 60 17.98 13.13 19.15
C GLN A 60 16.81 12.58 18.32
N GLN A 61 15.60 12.58 18.87
CA GLN A 61 14.41 12.16 18.14
C GLN A 61 14.19 13.02 16.89
N GLN A 62 14.35 14.34 17.00
CA GLN A 62 14.25 15.26 15.88
C GLN A 62 15.32 14.99 14.81
N ALA A 63 16.56 14.73 15.21
CA ALA A 63 17.63 14.41 14.27
C ALA A 63 17.33 13.12 13.49
N GLU A 64 16.79 12.10 14.14
CA GLU A 64 16.36 10.87 13.47
C GLU A 64 15.20 11.11 12.50
N ALA A 65 14.20 11.91 12.88
CA ALA A 65 13.08 12.26 12.01
C ALA A 65 13.55 13.02 10.76
N ILE A 66 14.49 13.96 10.91
CA ILE A 66 15.10 14.68 9.79
C ILE A 66 15.84 13.70 8.87
N ALA A 67 16.60 12.75 9.40
CA ALA A 67 17.29 11.75 8.59
C ALA A 67 16.32 10.88 7.77
N ILE A 68 15.15 10.53 8.33
CA ILE A 68 14.09 9.83 7.59
C ILE A 68 13.55 10.70 6.45
N LEU A 69 13.29 11.98 6.70
CA LEU A 69 12.83 12.92 5.68
C LEU A 69 13.85 13.10 4.55
N ASP A 70 15.12 13.20 4.88
CA ASP A 70 16.21 13.31 3.90
C ASP A 70 16.30 12.05 3.02
N ARG A 71 16.14 10.87 3.63
CA ARG A 71 16.08 9.59 2.90
C ARG A 71 14.87 9.53 1.97
N ALA A 72 13.69 9.93 2.45
CA ALA A 72 12.46 9.94 1.67
C ALA A 72 12.56 10.91 0.48
N LYS A 73 13.16 12.09 0.70
CA LYS A 73 13.46 13.06 -0.35
C LYS A 73 14.44 12.52 -1.39
N ALA A 74 15.50 11.84 -0.96
CA ALA A 74 16.45 11.20 -1.88
C ALA A 74 15.80 10.12 -2.76
N MET A 75 14.74 9.47 -2.27
CA MET A 75 13.92 8.52 -3.02
C MET A 75 12.74 9.17 -3.78
N ASN A 76 12.67 10.50 -3.81
CA ASN A 76 11.63 11.28 -4.49
C ASN A 76 10.20 11.02 -3.98
N MET A 77 10.06 10.65 -2.70
CA MET A 77 8.77 10.58 -2.00
C MET A 77 8.19 11.98 -1.78
N ASN A 78 6.87 12.10 -1.77
CA ASN A 78 6.16 13.38 -1.60
C ASN A 78 5.29 13.45 -0.34
N ALA A 79 5.27 12.39 0.48
CA ALA A 79 4.58 12.36 1.75
C ALA A 79 5.23 11.36 2.73
N ILE A 80 5.04 11.63 4.02
CA ILE A 80 5.27 10.68 5.11
C ILE A 80 3.97 10.55 5.89
N ILE A 81 3.62 9.34 6.28
CA ILE A 81 2.52 9.05 7.19
C ILE A 81 3.11 8.60 8.51
N LEU A 82 2.72 9.25 9.61
CA LEU A 82 3.23 9.06 10.96
C LEU A 82 2.09 8.68 11.92
#